data_AF-A0A2V8RSN2-F1
#
_entry.id   AF-A0A2V8RSN2-F1
#
_cell.length_a   1.000
_cell.length_b   1.000
_cell.length_c   1.000
_cell.angle_alpha   90.00
_cell.angle_beta   90.00
_cell.angle_gamma   90.00
#
_symmetry.space_group_name_H-M   'P 1'
#
loop_
_entity.id
_entity.type
_entity.pdbx_description
1 polymer ?
#
loop_
_entity_poly.entity_id
_entity_poly.type
_entity_poly.pdbx_seq_one_letter_code
_entity_poly.pdbx_strand_id
1 'polypeptide(L)'
;MGTRTLPPKRKLARKPFWLPASSFYFLIAAIAVASFFLVIGIFSTGNQEPELVIAGLTSSGILIAGVIVREVVLRHARERYILERNRLDSNLRNPVAAFSEKTAPAKFTLEMNSAALDHIRKKSEAAKVFRRLPAGHKEVFELCEEYQRIVSAEIPNVHPDSPRLKALIRGNKEASKVHKWHLLMWAEIESRSFASEAREAQNAEQRGEFAQKAIRTLEFALTRYPEEPELRDSAELLDEVLLSIKIAGFVSDAEEFALSGDRTSAIGTYKYALESIGEDSDPGPFFEIRERIERAIEKLETE
;
A
#
# COMPACT_ATOMS: atom_id res chain seq x y z
N MET A 1 -1.74 -48.64 -19.23
CA MET A 1 -0.57 -47.74 -19.18
C MET A 1 -1.04 -46.33 -19.52
N GLY A 2 -1.27 -45.49 -18.52
CA GLY A 2 -1.65 -44.08 -18.71
C GLY A 2 -0.58 -43.20 -18.09
N THR A 3 0.17 -42.47 -18.92
CA THR A 3 1.22 -41.55 -18.49
C THR A 3 0.59 -40.32 -17.86
N ARG A 4 0.72 -40.18 -16.53
CA ARG A 4 0.36 -38.95 -15.80
C ARG A 4 1.35 -37.85 -16.18
N THR A 5 0.92 -36.92 -17.02
CA THR A 5 1.61 -35.64 -17.23
C THR A 5 1.43 -34.76 -16.00
N LEU A 6 2.53 -34.44 -15.31
CA LEU A 6 2.54 -33.47 -14.21
C LEU A 6 2.27 -32.05 -14.76
N PRO A 7 1.54 -31.19 -14.03
CA PRO A 7 1.32 -29.82 -14.44
C PRO A 7 2.62 -29.01 -14.36
N PRO A 8 2.79 -27.98 -15.22
CA PRO A 8 4.02 -27.19 -15.27
C PRO A 8 4.22 -26.37 -14.00
N LYS A 9 5.45 -26.38 -13.46
CA LYS A 9 5.88 -25.48 -12.37
C LYS A 9 5.72 -24.02 -12.82
N ARG A 10 4.74 -23.31 -12.24
CA ARG A 10 4.59 -21.85 -12.40
C ARG A 10 5.85 -21.14 -11.89
N LYS A 11 6.72 -20.68 -12.79
CA LYS A 11 7.76 -19.69 -12.46
C LYS A 11 7.12 -18.30 -12.44
N LEU A 12 6.64 -17.87 -11.29
CA LEU A 12 6.34 -16.45 -11.04
C LEU A 12 7.48 -15.83 -10.24
N ALA A 13 8.64 -15.68 -10.90
CA ALA A 13 9.65 -14.74 -10.45
C ALA A 13 9.45 -13.44 -11.24
N ARG A 14 8.46 -12.63 -10.86
CA ARG A 14 8.44 -11.23 -11.30
C ARG A 14 9.57 -10.54 -10.56
N LYS A 15 10.66 -10.26 -11.28
CA LYS A 15 11.76 -9.43 -10.75
C LYS A 15 11.18 -8.03 -10.46
N PRO A 16 11.48 -7.43 -9.30
CA PRO A 16 11.07 -6.06 -9.04
C PRO A 16 11.71 -5.15 -10.10
N PHE A 17 10.90 -4.30 -10.71
CA PHE A 17 11.34 -3.31 -11.68
C PHE A 17 12.18 -2.27 -10.93
N TRP A 18 13.49 -2.45 -10.97
CA TRP A 18 14.50 -1.43 -10.67
C TRP A 18 15.44 -1.41 -11.87
N LEU A 19 15.90 -0.21 -12.25
CA LEU A 19 16.85 0.00 -13.34
C LEU A 19 17.95 -1.07 -13.30
N PRO A 20 18.26 -1.74 -14.44
CA PRO A 20 19.36 -2.69 -14.52
C PRO A 20 20.61 -2.11 -13.88
N ALA A 21 21.40 -2.94 -13.19
CA ALA A 21 22.53 -2.48 -12.41
C ALA A 21 23.48 -1.57 -13.20
N SER A 22 23.64 -1.86 -14.50
CA SER A 22 24.34 -1.06 -15.48
C SER A 22 23.77 0.36 -15.61
N SER A 23 22.47 0.52 -15.87
CA SER A 23 21.82 1.82 -16.08
C SER A 23 21.99 2.77 -14.89
N PHE A 24 21.94 2.26 -13.65
CA PHE A 24 22.13 3.07 -12.45
C PHE A 24 23.59 3.55 -12.29
N TYR A 25 24.58 2.69 -12.55
CA TYR A 25 25.99 3.11 -12.50
C TYR A 25 26.34 4.11 -13.61
N PHE A 26 25.76 3.95 -14.80
CA PHE A 26 25.91 4.93 -15.88
C PHE A 26 25.33 6.29 -15.50
N LEU A 27 24.16 6.32 -14.84
CA LEU A 27 23.55 7.56 -14.38
C LEU A 27 24.43 8.28 -13.33
N ILE A 28 24.92 7.57 -12.31
CA ILE A 28 25.80 8.19 -11.31
C ILE A 28 27.11 8.65 -11.92
N ALA A 29 27.70 7.86 -12.82
CA ALA A 29 28.93 8.25 -13.52
C ALA A 29 28.71 9.53 -14.33
N ALA A 30 27.59 9.66 -15.04
CA ALA A 30 27.24 10.87 -15.77
C ALA A 30 27.09 12.09 -14.84
N ILE A 31 26.44 11.92 -13.68
CA ILE A 31 26.28 12.98 -12.67
C ILE A 31 27.65 13.39 -12.09
N ALA A 32 28.53 12.42 -11.80
CA ALA A 32 29.87 12.69 -11.29
C ALA A 32 30.72 13.47 -12.31
N VAL A 33 30.68 13.08 -13.59
CA VAL A 33 31.37 13.79 -14.67
C VAL A 33 30.81 15.20 -14.84
N ALA A 34 29.48 15.37 -14.84
CA ALA A 34 28.86 16.68 -14.93
C ALA A 34 29.26 17.59 -13.75
N SER A 35 29.31 17.05 -12.53
CA SER A 35 29.71 17.80 -11.33
C SER A 35 31.18 18.24 -11.39
N PHE A 36 32.06 17.39 -11.94
CA PHE A 36 33.48 17.70 -12.11
C PHE A 36 33.67 18.93 -13.01
N PHE A 37 32.99 18.95 -14.16
CA PHE A 37 33.04 20.08 -15.09
C PHE A 37 32.39 21.35 -14.52
N LEU A 38 31.32 21.20 -13.74
CA LEU A 38 30.63 22.31 -13.08
C LEU A 38 31.54 23.00 -12.05
N VAL A 39 32.23 22.21 -11.20
CA VAL A 39 33.17 22.74 -10.22
C VAL A 39 34.34 23.44 -10.91
N ILE A 40 34.91 22.87 -11.97
CA ILE A 40 35.97 23.53 -12.73
C ILE A 40 35.47 24.85 -13.36
N GLY A 41 34.26 24.86 -13.92
CA GLY A 41 33.68 26.04 -14.56
C GLY A 41 33.39 27.19 -13.59
N ILE A 42 33.11 26.90 -12.31
CA ILE A 42 32.89 27.92 -11.27
C ILE A 42 34.20 28.50 -10.75
N PHE A 43 35.25 27.68 -10.64
CA PHE A 43 36.49 28.03 -9.95
C PHE A 43 37.63 28.53 -10.87
N SER A 44 37.44 28.61 -12.19
CA SER A 44 38.50 28.83 -13.19
C SER A 44 39.17 30.22 -13.21
N THR A 45 39.30 30.91 -12.07
CA THR A 45 39.77 32.30 -12.00
C THR A 45 41.21 32.51 -11.55
N GLY A 46 42.07 31.49 -11.46
CA GLY A 46 43.51 31.77 -11.62
C GLY A 46 44.55 30.93 -10.87
N ASN A 47 44.28 29.70 -10.43
CA ASN A 47 45.38 28.80 -10.04
C ASN A 47 45.01 27.33 -10.33
N GLN A 48 45.70 26.73 -11.30
CA GLN A 48 45.29 25.45 -11.92
C GLN A 48 45.41 24.23 -10.98
N GLU A 49 46.28 24.26 -9.98
CA GLU A 49 46.58 23.11 -9.10
C GLU A 49 45.48 22.85 -8.04
N PRO A 50 45.03 23.81 -7.21
CA PRO A 50 44.01 23.55 -6.19
C PRO A 50 42.61 23.27 -6.78
N GLU A 51 42.29 23.82 -7.95
CA GLU A 51 40.96 23.69 -8.59
C GLU A 51 40.68 22.25 -9.05
N LEU A 52 41.67 21.59 -9.65
CA LEU A 52 41.57 20.19 -10.09
C LEU A 52 41.44 19.21 -8.91
N VAL A 53 42.15 19.49 -7.81
CA VAL A 53 42.07 18.66 -6.59
C VAL A 53 40.68 18.74 -5.98
N ILE A 54 40.07 19.93 -5.89
CA ILE A 54 38.73 20.12 -5.34
C ILE A 54 37.65 19.47 -6.24
N ALA A 55 37.76 19.61 -7.57
CA ALA A 55 36.85 18.96 -8.51
C ALA A 55 36.95 17.43 -8.47
N GLY A 56 38.17 16.90 -8.35
CA GLY A 56 38.40 15.46 -8.19
C GLY A 56 37.81 14.91 -6.89
N LEU A 57 37.95 15.65 -5.79
CA LEU A 57 37.45 15.22 -4.48
C LEU A 57 35.92 15.22 -4.41
N THR A 58 35.28 16.24 -5.00
CA THR A 58 33.81 16.37 -5.04
C THR A 58 33.16 15.28 -5.91
N SER A 59 33.69 15.04 -7.11
CA SER A 59 33.19 13.99 -8.00
C SER A 59 33.38 12.58 -7.42
N SER A 60 34.52 12.31 -6.76
CA SER A 60 34.75 11.05 -6.03
C SER A 60 33.75 10.86 -4.88
N GLY A 61 33.45 11.93 -4.13
CA GLY A 61 32.43 11.90 -3.08
C GLY A 61 31.04 11.50 -3.58
N ILE A 62 30.64 11.99 -4.75
CA ILE A 62 29.35 11.66 -5.39
C ILE A 62 29.29 10.20 -5.81
N LEU A 63 30.38 9.64 -6.36
CA LEU A 63 30.46 8.22 -6.69
C LEU A 63 30.28 7.34 -5.44
N ILE A 64 30.98 7.68 -4.35
CA ILE A 64 30.89 6.95 -3.07
C ILE A 64 29.48 7.07 -2.49
N ALA A 65 28.92 8.27 -2.45
CA ALA A 65 27.56 8.50 -1.94
C ALA A 65 26.51 7.74 -2.76
N GLY A 66 26.63 7.72 -4.08
CA GLY A 66 25.71 6.99 -4.95
C GLY A 66 25.76 5.47 -4.75
N VAL A 67 26.95 4.91 -4.48
CA VAL A 67 27.10 3.49 -4.12
C VAL A 67 26.46 3.20 -2.75
N ILE A 68 26.65 4.08 -1.76
CA ILE A 68 26.05 3.94 -0.44
C ILE A 68 24.52 4.03 -0.51
N VAL A 69 23.97 5.01 -1.24
CA VAL A 69 22.52 5.16 -1.43
C VAL A 69 21.95 3.90 -2.06
N ARG A 70 22.60 3.35 -3.08
CA ARG A 70 22.19 2.09 -3.69
C ARG A 70 22.21 0.94 -2.71
N GLU A 71 23.27 0.81 -1.92
CA GLU A 71 23.39 -0.25 -0.92
C GLU A 71 22.32 -0.12 0.18
N VAL A 72 22.02 1.10 0.63
CA VAL A 72 20.96 1.36 1.63
C VAL A 72 19.57 1.08 1.06
N VAL A 73 19.27 1.57 -0.14
CA VAL A 73 17.99 1.32 -0.82
C VAL A 73 17.81 -0.17 -1.12
N LEU A 74 18.85 -0.85 -1.59
CA LEU A 74 18.82 -2.29 -1.83
C LEU A 74 18.72 -3.07 -0.53
N ARG A 75 19.38 -2.66 0.57
CA ARG A 75 19.19 -3.24 1.89
C ARG A 75 17.75 -3.08 2.36
N HIS A 76 17.16 -1.91 2.20
CA HIS A 76 15.79 -1.65 2.63
C HIS A 76 14.76 -2.41 1.77
N ALA A 77 14.98 -2.50 0.45
CA ALA A 77 14.16 -3.32 -0.45
C ALA A 77 14.33 -4.82 -0.18
N ARG A 78 15.55 -5.27 0.14
CA ARG A 78 15.87 -6.65 0.51
C ARG A 78 15.30 -7.00 1.87
N GLU A 79 15.30 -6.09 2.83
CA GLU A 79 14.63 -6.24 4.14
C GLU A 79 13.13 -6.38 3.96
N ARG A 80 12.49 -5.56 3.11
CA ARG A 80 11.06 -5.71 2.77
C ARG A 80 10.77 -7.08 2.13
N TYR A 81 11.61 -7.51 1.19
CA TYR A 81 11.45 -8.82 0.55
C TYR A 81 11.76 -10.00 1.48
N ILE A 82 12.74 -9.86 2.38
CA ILE A 82 13.06 -10.84 3.42
C ILE A 82 11.93 -10.88 4.45
N LEU A 83 11.30 -9.76 4.80
CA LEU A 83 10.12 -9.72 5.65
C LEU A 83 8.91 -10.39 4.98
N GLU A 84 8.70 -10.18 3.69
CA GLU A 84 7.67 -10.90 2.90
C GLU A 84 7.94 -12.40 2.81
N ARG A 85 9.21 -12.80 2.62
CA ARG A 85 9.59 -14.22 2.58
C ARG A 85 9.57 -14.87 3.96
N ASN A 86 10.00 -14.17 5.00
CA ASN A 86 9.93 -14.63 6.38
C ASN A 86 8.49 -14.71 6.87
N ARG A 87 7.57 -13.87 6.37
CA ARG A 87 6.12 -14.03 6.55
C ARG A 87 5.65 -15.35 5.94
N LEU A 88 6.09 -15.69 4.72
CA LEU A 88 5.78 -16.98 4.11
C LEU A 88 6.32 -18.17 4.91
N ASP A 89 7.59 -18.10 5.35
CA ASP A 89 8.25 -19.15 6.12
C ASP A 89 7.72 -19.26 7.57
N SER A 90 7.29 -18.16 8.20
CA SER A 90 6.60 -18.18 9.49
C SER A 90 5.17 -18.71 9.36
N ASN A 91 4.50 -18.43 8.24
CA ASN A 91 3.18 -18.96 7.92
C ASN A 91 3.20 -20.49 7.70
N LEU A 92 4.33 -21.07 7.28
CA LEU A 92 4.51 -22.53 7.16
C LEU A 92 4.64 -23.25 8.51
N ARG A 93 4.85 -22.51 9.61
CA ARG A 93 4.78 -23.05 10.99
C ARG A 93 3.42 -22.80 11.65
N ASN A 94 2.38 -22.54 10.86
CA ASN A 94 1.02 -22.51 11.37
C ASN A 94 0.53 -23.96 11.58
N PRO A 95 0.23 -24.40 12.82
CA PRO A 95 -0.32 -25.73 13.04
C PRO A 95 -1.58 -25.95 12.19
N VAL A 96 -2.39 -24.90 12.00
CA VAL A 96 -3.60 -24.91 11.16
C VAL A 96 -3.30 -25.20 9.68
N ALA A 97 -2.25 -24.59 9.10
CA ALA A 97 -1.84 -24.85 7.72
C ALA A 97 -1.16 -26.22 7.56
N ALA A 98 -0.38 -26.65 8.56
CA ALA A 98 0.23 -27.98 8.58
C ALA A 98 -0.82 -29.11 8.57
N PHE A 99 -2.04 -28.86 9.07
CA PHE A 99 -3.16 -29.79 8.98
C PHE A 99 -3.86 -29.78 7.61
N SER A 100 -3.77 -28.69 6.84
CA SER A 100 -4.37 -28.60 5.50
C SER A 100 -3.52 -29.26 4.40
N GLU A 101 -2.21 -29.42 4.61
CA GLU A 101 -1.26 -29.83 3.55
C GLU A 101 -0.91 -31.33 3.58
N LYS A 102 -1.10 -32.01 4.72
CA LYS A 102 -0.87 -33.46 4.87
C LYS A 102 -2.18 -34.25 4.84
N THR A 103 -2.53 -34.75 3.64
CA THR A 103 -3.42 -35.90 3.40
C THR A 103 -4.93 -35.63 3.58
N ALA A 104 -5.78 -36.28 2.76
CA ALA A 104 -7.24 -36.24 2.84
C ALA A 104 -7.77 -36.54 4.26
N PRO A 105 -8.98 -36.03 4.61
CA PRO A 105 -9.21 -35.20 5.78
C PRO A 105 -8.93 -35.95 7.08
N ALA A 106 -7.86 -35.58 7.78
CA ALA A 106 -7.80 -35.84 9.21
C ALA A 106 -8.93 -35.03 9.87
N LYS A 107 -9.99 -35.73 10.28
CA LYS A 107 -11.12 -35.20 11.04
C LYS A 107 -10.66 -34.13 12.03
N PHE A 108 -11.15 -32.89 11.92
CA PHE A 108 -10.74 -31.81 12.83
C PHE A 108 -11.22 -32.13 14.25
N THR A 109 -10.32 -32.56 15.13
CA THR A 109 -10.66 -33.08 16.46
C THR A 109 -10.93 -31.97 17.48
N LEU A 110 -11.42 -32.35 18.66
CA LEU A 110 -11.64 -31.41 19.75
C LEU A 110 -10.32 -30.78 20.21
N GLU A 111 -9.26 -31.60 20.28
CA GLU A 111 -7.91 -31.20 20.67
C GLU A 111 -7.29 -30.24 19.64
N MET A 112 -7.50 -30.51 18.34
CA MET A 112 -7.08 -29.63 17.26
C MET A 112 -7.82 -28.29 17.33
N ASN A 113 -9.13 -28.30 17.62
CA ASN A 113 -9.91 -27.09 17.82
C ASN A 113 -9.38 -26.24 18.98
N SER A 114 -9.12 -26.86 20.15
CA SER A 114 -8.55 -26.13 21.30
C SER A 114 -7.16 -25.59 21.00
N ALA A 115 -6.29 -26.37 20.35
CA ALA A 115 -4.94 -25.95 20.03
C ALA A 115 -4.92 -24.77 19.03
N ALA A 116 -5.82 -24.79 18.04
CA ALA A 116 -5.96 -23.69 17.08
C ALA A 116 -6.44 -22.40 17.77
N LEU A 117 -7.45 -22.50 18.64
CA LEU A 117 -7.95 -21.34 19.40
C LEU A 117 -6.91 -20.80 20.37
N ASP A 118 -6.13 -21.66 21.04
CA ASP A 118 -5.03 -21.23 21.90
C ASP A 118 -3.92 -20.53 21.11
N HIS A 119 -3.63 -21.00 19.89
CA HIS A 119 -2.68 -20.35 19.00
C HIS A 119 -3.16 -18.96 18.58
N ILE A 120 -4.42 -18.84 18.14
CA ILE A 120 -5.07 -17.55 17.81
C ILE A 120 -5.00 -16.63 19.02
N ARG A 121 -5.35 -17.12 20.22
CA ARG A 121 -5.32 -16.35 21.45
C ARG A 121 -3.93 -15.82 21.76
N LYS A 122 -2.90 -16.67 21.72
CA LYS A 122 -1.50 -16.26 21.98
C LYS A 122 -1.04 -15.19 20.98
N LYS A 123 -1.34 -15.37 19.70
CA LYS A 123 -1.01 -14.40 18.63
C LYS A 123 -1.78 -13.09 18.79
N SER A 124 -3.07 -13.16 19.11
CA SER A 124 -3.92 -12.02 19.45
C SER A 124 -3.33 -11.21 20.61
N GLU A 125 -2.98 -11.87 21.71
CA GLU A 125 -2.39 -11.16 22.86
C GLU A 125 -1.04 -10.52 22.52
N ALA A 126 -0.19 -11.21 21.76
CA ALA A 126 1.07 -10.61 21.28
C ALA A 126 0.83 -9.37 20.39
N ALA A 127 -0.11 -9.45 19.45
CA ALA A 127 -0.47 -8.32 18.59
C ALA A 127 -1.08 -7.16 19.38
N LYS A 128 -1.88 -7.43 20.43
CA LYS A 128 -2.41 -6.39 21.33
C LYS A 128 -1.31 -5.65 22.10
N VAL A 129 -0.25 -6.34 22.52
CA VAL A 129 0.92 -5.68 23.13
C VAL A 129 1.57 -4.72 22.14
N PHE A 130 1.70 -5.13 20.88
CA PHE A 130 2.24 -4.30 19.81
C PHE A 130 1.15 -3.62 18.98
N ARG A 131 0.19 -2.95 19.65
CA ARG A 131 -1.01 -2.35 19.03
C ARG A 131 -0.75 -1.45 17.82
N ARG A 132 0.45 -0.87 17.69
CA ARG A 132 0.81 0.03 16.57
C ARG A 132 1.37 -0.68 15.34
N LEU A 133 1.60 -2.00 15.41
CA LEU A 133 2.15 -2.77 14.29
C LEU A 133 1.02 -3.40 13.47
N PRO A 134 0.67 -2.85 12.29
CA PRO A 134 -0.46 -3.34 11.50
C PRO A 134 -0.26 -4.80 11.06
N ALA A 135 0.99 -5.19 10.81
CA ALA A 135 1.34 -6.55 10.41
C ALA A 135 0.88 -7.62 11.42
N GLY A 136 0.97 -7.34 12.72
CA GLY A 136 0.52 -8.28 13.75
C GLY A 136 -0.99 -8.44 13.77
N HIS A 137 -1.74 -7.36 13.53
CA HIS A 137 -3.19 -7.43 13.44
C HIS A 137 -3.65 -8.19 12.18
N LYS A 138 -3.03 -7.93 11.03
CA LYS A 138 -3.31 -8.67 9.80
C LYS A 138 -3.04 -10.16 9.94
N GLU A 139 -1.93 -10.54 10.56
CA GLU A 139 -1.59 -11.96 10.79
C GLU A 139 -2.68 -12.67 11.60
N VAL A 140 -3.15 -12.06 12.70
CA VAL A 140 -4.20 -12.67 13.54
C VAL A 140 -5.54 -12.76 12.80
N PHE A 141 -5.86 -11.75 11.99
CA PHE A 141 -7.02 -11.79 11.11
C PHE A 141 -6.96 -12.99 10.15
N GLU A 142 -5.85 -13.16 9.43
CA GLU A 142 -5.65 -14.28 8.48
C GLU A 142 -5.71 -15.65 9.20
N LEU A 143 -5.16 -15.75 10.43
CA LEU A 143 -5.28 -16.96 11.25
C LEU A 143 -6.73 -17.29 11.62
N CYS A 144 -7.54 -16.28 11.91
CA CYS A 144 -8.96 -16.48 12.19
C CYS A 144 -9.71 -16.90 10.92
N GLU A 145 -9.45 -16.27 9.77
CA GLU A 145 -10.08 -16.60 8.49
C GLU A 145 -9.82 -18.08 8.12
N GLU A 146 -8.58 -18.53 8.27
CA GLU A 146 -8.20 -19.92 8.01
C GLU A 146 -8.88 -20.91 8.98
N TYR A 147 -8.94 -20.58 10.28
CA TYR A 147 -9.67 -21.38 11.26
C TYR A 147 -11.16 -21.46 10.93
N GLN A 148 -11.80 -20.33 10.62
CA GLN A 148 -13.22 -20.28 10.27
C GLN A 148 -13.53 -21.08 9.01
N ARG A 149 -12.62 -21.07 8.02
CA ARG A 149 -12.72 -21.88 6.80
C ARG A 149 -12.75 -23.37 7.12
N ILE A 150 -11.83 -23.85 7.96
CA ILE A 150 -11.77 -25.26 8.38
C ILE A 150 -13.01 -25.64 9.17
N VAL A 151 -13.41 -24.81 10.15
CA VAL A 151 -14.58 -25.09 10.99
C VAL A 151 -15.87 -25.12 10.17
N SER A 152 -16.04 -24.19 9.22
CA SER A 152 -17.22 -24.13 8.35
C SER A 152 -17.31 -25.35 7.43
N ALA A 153 -16.18 -25.91 7.02
CA ALA A 153 -16.13 -27.17 6.26
C ALA A 153 -16.40 -28.41 7.13
N GLU A 154 -16.05 -28.38 8.42
CA GLU A 154 -16.23 -29.52 9.33
C GLU A 154 -17.65 -29.59 9.92
N ILE A 155 -18.28 -28.46 10.25
CA ILE A 155 -19.59 -28.38 10.92
C ILE A 155 -20.66 -29.28 10.26
N PRO A 156 -20.87 -29.27 8.93
CA PRO A 156 -21.87 -30.11 8.27
C PRO A 156 -21.62 -31.62 8.41
N ASN A 157 -20.37 -32.02 8.68
CA ASN A 157 -19.94 -33.41 8.79
C ASN A 157 -19.96 -33.93 10.23
N VAL A 158 -20.43 -33.13 11.20
CA VAL A 158 -20.48 -33.51 12.62
C VAL A 158 -21.91 -33.90 13.01
N HIS A 159 -22.04 -35.05 13.70
CA HIS A 159 -23.32 -35.48 14.25
C HIS A 159 -23.91 -34.41 15.20
N PRO A 160 -25.22 -34.09 15.14
CA PRO A 160 -25.85 -33.03 15.95
C PRO A 160 -25.59 -33.14 17.46
N ASP A 161 -25.64 -34.35 18.01
CA ASP A 161 -25.42 -34.58 19.46
C ASP A 161 -23.93 -34.66 19.87
N SER A 162 -23.01 -34.47 18.93
CA SER A 162 -21.58 -34.54 19.24
C SER A 162 -21.14 -33.35 20.10
N PRO A 163 -20.43 -33.57 21.22
CA PRO A 163 -19.78 -32.48 21.98
C PRO A 163 -18.86 -31.61 21.12
N ARG A 164 -18.32 -32.17 20.04
CA ARG A 164 -17.48 -31.48 19.07
C ARG A 164 -18.23 -30.39 18.32
N LEU A 165 -19.50 -30.61 17.96
CA LEU A 165 -20.29 -29.59 17.25
C LEU A 165 -20.43 -28.33 18.11
N LYS A 166 -20.76 -28.51 19.40
CA LYS A 166 -20.87 -27.40 20.36
C LYS A 166 -19.53 -26.65 20.51
N ALA A 167 -18.42 -27.38 20.59
CA ALA A 167 -17.08 -26.79 20.69
C ALA A 167 -16.69 -26.00 19.43
N LEU A 168 -17.01 -26.51 18.23
CA LEU A 168 -16.74 -25.84 16.96
C LEU A 168 -17.58 -24.57 16.79
N ILE A 169 -18.88 -24.61 17.11
CA ILE A 169 -19.75 -23.42 17.05
C ILE A 169 -19.27 -22.34 18.02
N ARG A 170 -18.94 -22.73 19.25
CA ARG A 170 -18.41 -21.79 20.25
C ARG A 170 -17.08 -21.20 19.80
N GLY A 171 -16.16 -22.03 19.34
CA GLY A 171 -14.86 -21.60 18.83
C GLY A 171 -14.98 -20.65 17.63
N ASN A 172 -15.89 -20.95 16.69
CA ASN A 172 -16.18 -20.09 15.55
C ASN A 172 -16.68 -18.70 15.99
N LYS A 173 -17.55 -18.65 17.01
CA LYS A 173 -18.04 -17.39 17.58
C LYS A 173 -16.93 -16.60 18.27
N GLU A 174 -16.04 -17.28 19.00
CA GLU A 174 -14.87 -16.66 19.63
C GLU A 174 -13.90 -16.10 18.58
N ALA A 175 -13.55 -16.90 17.57
CA ALA A 175 -12.71 -16.49 16.44
C ALA A 175 -13.32 -15.32 15.65
N SER A 176 -14.65 -15.29 15.46
CA SER A 176 -15.33 -14.20 14.75
C SER A 176 -15.14 -12.84 15.44
N LYS A 177 -15.15 -12.82 16.78
CA LYS A 177 -14.91 -11.57 17.53
C LYS A 177 -13.46 -11.09 17.36
N VAL A 178 -12.51 -12.02 17.43
CA VAL A 178 -11.07 -11.72 17.26
C VAL A 178 -10.80 -11.27 15.82
N HIS A 179 -11.36 -11.98 14.84
CA HIS A 179 -11.31 -11.66 13.41
C HIS A 179 -11.77 -10.23 13.13
N LYS A 180 -12.95 -9.84 13.64
CA LYS A 180 -13.47 -8.48 13.48
C LYS A 180 -12.54 -7.45 14.07
N TRP A 181 -12.18 -7.62 15.34
CA TRP A 181 -11.36 -6.64 16.05
C TRP A 181 -10.00 -6.42 15.38
N HIS A 182 -9.32 -7.49 14.98
CA HIS A 182 -8.03 -7.38 14.32
C HIS A 182 -8.11 -6.78 12.92
N LEU A 183 -9.18 -7.06 12.15
CA LEU A 183 -9.36 -6.41 10.85
C LEU A 183 -9.56 -4.90 10.99
N LEU A 184 -10.43 -4.49 11.91
CA LEU A 184 -10.72 -3.07 12.15
C LEU A 184 -9.47 -2.32 12.63
N MET A 185 -8.73 -2.91 13.59
CA MET A 185 -7.47 -2.34 14.05
C MET A 185 -6.43 -2.22 12.93
N TRP A 186 -6.28 -3.26 12.11
CA TRP A 186 -5.37 -3.23 10.96
C TRP A 186 -5.76 -2.12 9.98
N ALA A 187 -7.04 -2.05 9.61
CA ALA A 187 -7.56 -1.07 8.68
C ALA A 187 -7.38 0.36 9.20
N GLU A 188 -7.66 0.60 10.49
CA GLU A 188 -7.43 1.89 11.15
C GLU A 188 -5.97 2.33 11.07
N ILE A 189 -5.02 1.44 11.39
CA ILE A 189 -3.60 1.79 11.43
C ILE A 189 -3.06 2.07 10.02
N GLU A 190 -3.35 1.19 9.06
CA GLU A 190 -2.88 1.34 7.67
C GLU A 190 -3.49 2.58 7.00
N SER A 191 -4.81 2.76 7.12
CA SER A 191 -5.49 3.94 6.53
C SER A 191 -4.96 5.26 7.10
N ARG A 192 -4.72 5.32 8.42
CA ARG A 192 -4.09 6.49 9.06
C ARG A 192 -2.64 6.71 8.63
N SER A 193 -1.87 5.63 8.45
CA SER A 193 -0.50 5.73 7.93
C SER A 193 -0.51 6.34 6.54
N PHE A 194 -1.33 5.81 5.63
CA PHE A 194 -1.47 6.33 4.28
C PHE A 194 -2.04 7.76 4.24
N ALA A 195 -2.97 8.12 5.13
CA ALA A 195 -3.44 9.50 5.25
C ALA A 195 -2.33 10.45 5.75
N SER A 196 -1.40 10.00 6.59
CA SER A 196 -0.21 10.78 6.95
C SER A 196 0.72 10.93 5.74
N GLU A 197 1.02 9.84 5.05
CA GLU A 197 1.88 9.84 3.85
C GLU A 197 1.30 10.73 2.74
N ALA A 198 -0.02 10.75 2.56
CA ALA A 198 -0.69 11.65 1.62
C ALA A 198 -0.50 13.12 2.00
N ARG A 199 -0.58 13.46 3.30
CA ARG A 199 -0.35 14.84 3.77
C ARG A 199 1.09 15.29 3.60
N GLU A 200 2.05 14.37 3.75
CA GLU A 200 3.48 14.63 3.61
C GLU A 200 3.98 14.59 2.15
N ALA A 201 3.13 14.13 1.22
CA ALA A 201 3.49 14.01 -0.19
C ALA A 201 3.76 15.37 -0.85
N GLN A 202 4.83 15.43 -1.65
CA GLN A 202 5.31 16.66 -2.28
C GLN A 202 4.53 17.07 -3.53
N ASN A 203 3.80 16.14 -4.14
CA ASN A 203 3.03 16.40 -5.35
C ASN A 203 1.66 15.68 -5.31
N ALA A 204 0.75 16.11 -6.21
CA ALA A 204 -0.62 15.63 -6.28
C ALA A 204 -0.71 14.13 -6.64
N GLU A 205 0.19 13.64 -7.50
CA GLU A 205 0.24 12.24 -7.91
C GLU A 205 0.51 11.32 -6.70
N GLN A 206 1.59 11.58 -5.96
CA GLN A 206 1.94 10.83 -4.75
C GLN A 206 0.84 10.93 -3.69
N ARG A 207 0.25 12.12 -3.52
CA ARG A 207 -0.86 12.33 -2.60
C ARG A 207 -2.06 11.45 -2.97
N GLY A 208 -2.39 11.38 -4.27
CA GLY A 208 -3.45 10.52 -4.81
C GLY A 208 -3.14 9.03 -4.64
N GLU A 209 -1.89 8.61 -4.85
CA GLU A 209 -1.49 7.21 -4.63
C GLU A 209 -1.71 6.75 -3.18
N PHE A 210 -1.31 7.58 -2.21
CA PHE A 210 -1.49 7.27 -0.80
C PHE A 210 -2.96 7.30 -0.39
N ALA A 211 -3.74 8.29 -0.85
CA ALA A 211 -5.19 8.29 -0.65
C ALA A 211 -5.85 7.01 -1.19
N GLN A 212 -5.48 6.56 -2.40
CA GLN A 212 -6.00 5.33 -2.96
C GLN A 212 -5.57 4.07 -2.18
N LYS A 213 -4.36 4.04 -1.59
CA LYS A 213 -3.94 2.94 -0.69
C LYS A 213 -4.80 2.90 0.57
N ALA A 214 -5.14 4.06 1.13
CA ALA A 214 -6.04 4.16 2.28
C ALA A 214 -7.44 3.62 1.93
N ILE A 215 -8.01 4.06 0.79
CA ILE A 215 -9.32 3.59 0.29
C ILE A 215 -9.33 2.06 0.12
N ARG A 216 -8.35 1.49 -0.60
CA ARG A 216 -8.27 0.04 -0.80
C ARG A 216 -8.20 -0.77 0.51
N THR A 217 -7.59 -0.19 1.55
CA THR A 217 -7.52 -0.81 2.87
C THR A 217 -8.91 -0.86 3.52
N LEU A 218 -9.66 0.24 3.44
CA LEU A 218 -11.03 0.31 3.96
C LEU A 218 -11.99 -0.55 3.14
N GLU A 219 -11.92 -0.51 1.81
CA GLU A 219 -12.69 -1.39 0.93
C GLU A 219 -12.47 -2.86 1.27
N PHE A 220 -11.22 -3.27 1.47
CA PHE A 220 -10.91 -4.64 1.89
C PHE A 220 -11.63 -5.00 3.19
N ALA A 221 -11.62 -4.10 4.19
CA ALA A 221 -12.31 -4.33 5.45
C ALA A 221 -13.84 -4.39 5.27
N LEU A 222 -14.42 -3.49 4.45
CA LEU A 222 -15.84 -3.44 4.12
C LEU A 222 -16.33 -4.69 3.38
N THR A 223 -15.49 -5.34 2.57
CA THR A 223 -15.87 -6.62 1.93
C THR A 223 -16.12 -7.75 2.95
N ARG A 224 -15.60 -7.63 4.18
CA ARG A 224 -15.78 -8.60 5.27
C ARG A 224 -16.82 -8.15 6.28
N TYR A 225 -16.87 -6.85 6.57
CA TYR A 225 -17.83 -6.26 7.49
C TYR A 225 -18.48 -5.02 6.87
N PRO A 226 -19.47 -5.20 5.98
CA PRO A 226 -20.08 -4.11 5.22
C PRO A 226 -20.97 -3.19 6.09
N GLU A 227 -21.41 -3.68 7.25
CA GLU A 227 -22.30 -2.96 8.16
C GLU A 227 -21.57 -2.15 9.23
N GLU A 228 -20.24 -2.06 9.19
CA GLU A 228 -19.51 -1.27 10.20
C GLU A 228 -19.55 0.21 9.85
N PRO A 229 -20.25 1.04 10.67
CA PRO A 229 -20.45 2.44 10.35
C PRO A 229 -19.13 3.20 10.29
N GLU A 230 -18.20 2.93 11.21
CA GLU A 230 -16.93 3.66 11.24
C GLU A 230 -16.06 3.43 9.99
N LEU A 231 -16.17 2.25 9.36
CA LEU A 231 -15.49 1.97 8.10
C LEU A 231 -16.14 2.69 6.93
N ARG A 232 -17.47 2.78 6.91
CA ARG A 232 -18.24 3.44 5.85
C ARG A 232 -17.96 4.94 5.86
N ASP A 233 -18.09 5.56 7.03
CA ASP A 233 -17.83 6.99 7.21
C ASP A 233 -16.38 7.34 6.81
N SER A 234 -15.42 6.49 7.18
CA SER A 234 -14.02 6.69 6.83
C SER A 234 -13.76 6.52 5.32
N ALA A 235 -14.47 5.60 4.64
CA ALA A 235 -14.33 5.38 3.22
C ALA A 235 -14.90 6.54 2.41
N GLU A 236 -16.10 7.02 2.77
CA GLU A 236 -16.75 8.18 2.15
C GLU A 236 -15.88 9.43 2.27
N LEU A 237 -15.34 9.72 3.46
CA LEU A 237 -14.40 10.82 3.67
C LEU A 237 -13.14 10.71 2.81
N LEU A 238 -12.60 9.51 2.61
CA LEU A 238 -11.41 9.34 1.78
C LEU A 238 -11.72 9.46 0.29
N ASP A 239 -12.91 9.07 -0.16
CA ASP A 239 -13.36 9.29 -1.53
C ASP A 239 -13.50 10.79 -1.82
N GLU A 240 -14.07 11.57 -0.88
CA GLU A 240 -14.11 13.04 -0.97
C GLU A 240 -12.71 13.65 -1.03
N VAL A 241 -11.77 13.18 -0.20
CA VAL A 241 -10.38 13.64 -0.22
C VAL A 241 -9.70 13.30 -1.55
N LEU A 242 -9.91 12.09 -2.08
CA LEU A 242 -9.35 11.69 -3.38
C LEU A 242 -9.91 12.56 -4.51
N LEU A 243 -11.21 12.86 -4.47
CA LEU A 243 -11.85 13.75 -5.43
C LEU A 243 -11.25 15.17 -5.34
N SER A 244 -11.08 15.69 -4.14
CA SER A 244 -10.42 16.99 -3.90
C SER A 244 -9.01 17.05 -4.48
N ILE A 245 -8.21 15.98 -4.33
CA ILE A 245 -6.86 15.90 -4.89
C ILE A 245 -6.88 15.92 -6.42
N LYS A 246 -7.81 15.19 -7.04
CA LYS A 246 -7.97 15.16 -8.50
C LYS A 246 -8.38 16.52 -9.05
N ILE A 247 -9.38 17.15 -8.43
CA ILE A 247 -9.83 18.50 -8.80
C ILE A 247 -8.67 19.49 -8.69
N ALA A 248 -7.90 19.47 -7.60
CA ALA A 248 -6.74 20.33 -7.44
C ALA A 248 -5.69 20.10 -8.54
N GLY A 249 -5.47 18.85 -8.96
CA GLY A 249 -4.61 18.52 -10.10
C GLY A 249 -5.10 19.16 -11.40
N PHE A 250 -6.36 18.93 -11.78
CA PHE A 250 -6.94 19.53 -12.98
C PHE A 250 -6.90 21.06 -12.97
N VAL A 251 -7.17 21.67 -11.82
CA VAL A 251 -7.10 23.13 -11.68
C VAL A 251 -5.68 23.64 -11.88
N SER A 252 -4.68 22.98 -11.30
CA SER A 252 -3.27 23.33 -11.48
C SER A 252 -2.85 23.24 -12.95
N ASP A 253 -3.22 22.16 -13.64
CA ASP A 253 -2.92 21.95 -15.07
C ASP A 253 -3.61 23.02 -15.94
N ALA A 254 -4.87 23.35 -15.63
CA ALA A 254 -5.61 24.39 -16.33
C ALA A 254 -4.99 25.79 -16.16
N GLU A 255 -4.53 26.11 -14.94
CA GLU A 255 -3.79 27.35 -14.65
C GLU A 255 -2.47 27.43 -15.43
N GLU A 256 -1.73 26.32 -15.56
CA GLU A 256 -0.50 26.24 -16.35
C GLU A 256 -0.75 26.45 -17.86
N PHE A 257 -1.81 25.84 -18.41
CA PHE A 257 -2.21 26.09 -19.80
C PHE A 257 -2.60 27.55 -20.02
N ALA A 258 -3.37 28.13 -19.11
CA ALA A 258 -3.78 29.53 -19.18
C ALA A 258 -2.57 30.48 -19.17
N LEU A 259 -1.58 30.21 -18.29
CA LEU A 259 -0.33 30.96 -18.22
C LEU A 259 0.51 30.83 -19.50
N SER A 260 0.46 29.66 -20.14
CA SER A 260 1.15 29.39 -21.41
C SER A 260 0.42 29.97 -22.63
N GLY A 261 -0.76 30.57 -22.43
CA GLY A 261 -1.61 31.13 -23.47
C GLY A 261 -2.47 30.10 -24.22
N ASP A 262 -2.44 28.82 -23.84
CA ASP A 262 -3.29 27.79 -24.43
C ASP A 262 -4.68 27.78 -23.77
N ARG A 263 -5.50 28.75 -24.17
CA ARG A 263 -6.85 28.94 -23.62
C ARG A 263 -7.77 27.74 -23.86
N THR A 264 -7.62 27.05 -24.99
CA THR A 264 -8.49 25.92 -25.34
C THR A 264 -8.27 24.76 -24.38
N SER A 265 -7.01 24.41 -24.13
CA SER A 265 -6.64 23.36 -23.17
C SER A 265 -6.98 23.75 -21.73
N ALA A 266 -6.80 25.03 -21.37
CA ALA A 266 -7.18 25.53 -20.05
C ALA A 266 -8.68 25.38 -19.78
N ILE A 267 -9.54 25.88 -20.69
CA ILE A 267 -11.00 25.77 -20.57
C ILE A 267 -11.43 24.29 -20.56
N GLY A 268 -10.86 23.46 -21.43
CA GLY A 268 -11.16 22.03 -21.47
C GLY A 268 -10.84 21.33 -20.14
N THR A 269 -9.69 21.63 -19.55
CA THR A 269 -9.27 21.04 -18.26
C THR A 269 -10.12 21.53 -17.10
N TYR A 270 -10.49 22.81 -17.07
CA TYR A 270 -11.45 23.33 -16.10
C TYR A 270 -12.84 22.67 -16.21
N LYS A 271 -13.32 22.39 -17.43
CA LYS A 271 -14.58 21.67 -17.63
C LYS A 271 -14.53 20.24 -17.09
N TYR A 272 -13.41 19.54 -17.25
CA TYR A 272 -13.22 18.22 -16.61
C TYR A 272 -13.23 18.29 -15.08
N ALA A 273 -12.67 19.35 -14.49
CA ALA A 273 -12.74 19.57 -13.05
C ALA A 273 -14.19 19.80 -12.59
N LEU A 274 -14.98 20.60 -13.32
CA LEU A 274 -16.41 20.82 -13.03
C LEU A 274 -17.25 19.54 -13.17
N GLU A 275 -17.00 18.75 -14.21
CA GLU A 275 -17.67 17.46 -14.40
C GLU A 275 -17.39 16.51 -13.23
N SER A 276 -16.16 16.52 -12.71
CA SER A 276 -15.78 15.73 -11.54
C SER A 276 -16.47 16.20 -10.24
N ILE A 277 -16.74 17.50 -10.12
CA ILE A 277 -17.48 18.09 -8.98
C ILE A 277 -18.97 17.73 -9.03
N GLY A 278 -19.56 17.71 -10.24
CA GLY A 278 -20.99 17.42 -10.43
C GLY A 278 -21.89 18.65 -10.21
N GLU A 279 -23.13 18.60 -10.70
CA GLU A 279 -24.10 19.72 -10.68
C GLU A 279 -24.72 19.97 -9.30
N ASP A 280 -24.90 18.93 -8.48
CA ASP A 280 -25.56 19.00 -7.16
C ASP A 280 -24.63 19.43 -6.01
N SER A 281 -23.57 20.18 -6.32
CA SER A 281 -22.55 20.56 -5.34
C SER A 281 -22.94 21.72 -4.42
N ASP A 282 -24.19 22.19 -4.49
CA ASP A 282 -24.68 23.35 -3.76
C ASP A 282 -25.79 22.98 -2.74
N PRO A 283 -25.60 23.26 -1.44
CA PRO A 283 -24.35 23.60 -0.76
C PRO A 283 -23.56 22.34 -0.37
N GLY A 284 -22.30 22.26 -0.81
CA GLY A 284 -21.42 21.11 -0.57
C GLY A 284 -19.93 21.49 -0.48
N PRO A 285 -19.06 20.52 -0.15
CA PRO A 285 -17.63 20.76 0.13
C PRO A 285 -16.84 21.34 -1.06
N PHE A 286 -17.39 21.29 -2.28
CA PHE A 286 -16.75 21.77 -3.51
C PHE A 286 -17.37 23.05 -4.08
N PHE A 287 -18.37 23.65 -3.41
CA PHE A 287 -19.09 24.83 -3.89
C PHE A 287 -18.16 26.01 -4.26
N GLU A 288 -17.28 26.42 -3.35
CA GLU A 288 -16.35 27.54 -3.57
C GLU A 288 -15.36 27.26 -4.71
N ILE A 289 -14.94 26.00 -4.86
CA ILE A 289 -14.02 25.59 -5.92
C ILE A 289 -14.72 25.65 -7.28
N ARG A 290 -15.97 25.19 -7.36
CA ARG A 290 -16.81 25.33 -8.57
C ARG A 290 -16.95 26.78 -8.99
N GLU A 291 -17.35 27.69 -8.09
CA GLU A 291 -17.49 29.12 -8.41
C GLU A 291 -16.18 29.74 -8.90
N ARG A 292 -15.04 29.29 -8.34
CA ARG A 292 -13.72 29.77 -8.78
C ARG A 292 -13.41 29.30 -10.20
N ILE A 293 -13.70 28.04 -10.52
CA ILE A 293 -13.46 27.47 -11.85
C ILE A 293 -14.38 28.14 -12.88
N GLU A 294 -15.67 28.31 -12.58
CA GLU A 294 -16.63 28.96 -13.48
C GLU A 294 -16.20 30.39 -13.85
N ARG A 295 -15.78 31.18 -12.85
CA ARG A 295 -15.23 32.53 -13.08
C ARG A 295 -13.94 32.52 -13.91
N ALA A 296 -13.08 31.52 -13.73
CA ALA A 296 -11.85 31.39 -14.50
C ALA A 296 -12.15 31.07 -15.97
N ILE A 297 -13.13 30.20 -16.25
CA ILE A 297 -13.60 29.92 -17.61
C ILE A 297 -14.18 31.19 -18.25
N GLU A 298 -15.08 31.90 -17.57
CA GLU A 298 -15.70 33.13 -18.10
C GLU A 298 -14.64 34.17 -18.50
N LYS A 299 -13.62 34.36 -17.65
CA LYS A 299 -12.51 35.25 -17.96
C LYS A 299 -11.74 34.81 -19.21
N LEU A 300 -11.43 33.52 -19.35
CA LEU A 300 -10.70 33.00 -20.52
C LEU A 300 -11.51 33.04 -21.82
N GLU A 301 -12.85 33.01 -21.74
CA GLU A 301 -13.74 33.13 -22.90
C GLU A 301 -13.93 34.59 -23.36
N THR A 302 -13.70 35.56 -22.47
CA THR A 302 -13.87 37.01 -22.76
C THR A 302 -12.59 37.74 -23.17
N GLU A 303 -11.42 37.20 -22.86
CA GLU A 303 -10.10 37.70 -23.29
C GLU A 303 -9.68 37.18 -24.66
#